data_AF-A0A7Y1TI31-F1
#
_entry.id   AF-A0A7Y1TI31-F1
#
_cell.length_a   1.000
_cell.length_b   1.000
_cell.length_c   1.000
_cell.angle_alpha   90.00
_cell.angle_beta   90.00
_cell.angle_gamma   90.00
#
_symmetry.space_group_name_H-M   'P 1'
#
loop_
_entity.id
_entity.type
_entity.pdbx_description
1 polymer ?
#
loop_
_entity_poly.entity_id
_entity_poly.type
_entity_poly.pdbx_seq_one_letter_code
_entity_poly.pdbx_strand_id
1 'polypeptide(L)'
;MKQTLLLNISLLLALSLFGQANMRTSANSESLIESTVNEKSSYEDLLTLFKVWRSFESPPMMNGAPDYTQDTFTKRWPLFKDLRRKLIEIDTANWTIPQRVDWMLVWAEMNGYD
;
A
#
# COMPACT_ATOMS: atom_id res chain seq x y z
N MET A 1 5.92 -49.72 -21.81
CA MET A 1 7.22 -49.23 -22.34
C MET A 1 7.05 -47.76 -22.64
N LYS A 2 7.98 -46.93 -22.15
CA LYS A 2 7.79 -45.49 -21.92
C LYS A 2 7.73 -44.70 -23.24
N GLN A 3 6.82 -43.72 -23.25
CA GLN A 3 6.53 -42.77 -24.31
C GLN A 3 7.52 -41.60 -24.24
N THR A 4 8.25 -41.34 -25.34
CA THR A 4 8.98 -40.09 -25.58
C THR A 4 8.92 -39.78 -27.07
N LEU A 5 8.05 -38.86 -27.46
CA LEU A 5 8.02 -38.30 -28.81
C LEU A 5 8.63 -36.90 -28.74
N LEU A 6 9.85 -36.77 -29.26
CA LEU A 6 10.48 -35.49 -29.57
C LEU A 6 10.25 -35.24 -31.07
N LEU A 7 9.58 -34.14 -31.42
CA LEU A 7 9.59 -33.60 -32.77
C LEU A 7 9.86 -32.11 -32.69
N ASN A 8 11.09 -31.75 -33.04
CA ASN A 8 11.50 -30.40 -33.38
C ASN A 8 11.41 -30.21 -34.90
N ILE A 9 11.44 -28.92 -35.29
CA ILE A 9 11.79 -28.34 -36.59
C ILE A 9 10.62 -28.14 -37.56
N SER A 10 10.10 -26.91 -37.64
CA SER A 10 10.48 -26.01 -38.76
C SER A 10 10.01 -24.57 -38.56
N LEU A 11 10.95 -23.66 -38.80
CA LEU A 11 10.86 -22.21 -38.86
C LEU A 11 10.54 -21.81 -40.31
N LEU A 12 9.55 -20.94 -40.58
CA LEU A 12 9.66 -20.03 -41.74
C LEU A 12 8.73 -18.80 -41.63
N LEU A 13 9.25 -17.69 -42.15
CA LEU A 13 8.83 -16.30 -42.05
C LEU A 13 7.45 -15.99 -42.66
N ALA A 14 6.75 -15.03 -42.06
CA ALA A 14 5.91 -14.09 -42.80
C ALA A 14 6.05 -12.67 -42.21
N LEU A 15 6.84 -11.84 -42.90
CA LEU A 15 6.78 -10.39 -42.83
C LEU A 15 5.40 -9.93 -43.32
N SER A 16 4.65 -9.21 -42.50
CA SER A 16 3.62 -8.31 -43.01
C SER A 16 3.81 -6.93 -42.39
N LEU A 17 4.35 -6.04 -43.23
CA LEU A 17 4.31 -4.60 -43.10
C LEU A 17 2.83 -4.18 -43.15
N PHE A 18 2.21 -3.98 -41.98
CA PHE A 18 0.99 -3.19 -41.92
C PHE A 18 1.36 -1.74 -41.66
N GLY A 19 1.01 -0.91 -42.64
CA GLY A 19 1.31 0.51 -42.71
C GLY A 19 0.72 1.32 -41.56
N GLN A 20 1.40 2.42 -41.28
CA GLN A 20 0.98 3.41 -40.30
C GLN A 20 -0.31 4.11 -40.74
N ALA A 21 -1.32 4.06 -39.88
CA ALA A 21 -2.33 5.11 -39.80
C ALA A 21 -2.25 5.71 -38.39
N ASN A 22 -1.99 7.01 -38.36
CA ASN A 22 -1.94 7.87 -37.19
C ASN A 22 -3.15 7.65 -36.26
N MET A 23 -2.87 7.38 -34.98
CA MET A 23 -3.63 8.00 -33.89
C MET A 23 -2.62 8.57 -32.89
N ARG A 24 -2.38 9.89 -33.00
CA ARG A 24 -1.85 10.67 -31.88
C ARG A 24 -2.92 10.69 -30.80
N THR A 25 -2.85 9.76 -29.85
CA THR A 25 -3.46 9.96 -28.53
C THR A 25 -2.37 10.57 -27.65
N SER A 26 -2.30 11.90 -27.59
CA SER A 26 -1.46 12.63 -26.65
C SER A 26 -2.33 13.72 -26.04
N ALA A 27 -2.92 13.38 -24.88
CA ALA A 27 -3.60 14.27 -23.95
C ALA A 27 -3.97 13.55 -22.63
N ASN A 28 -3.93 12.20 -22.57
CA ASN A 28 -4.33 11.43 -21.37
C ASN A 28 -3.18 10.64 -20.70
N SER A 29 -1.95 10.67 -21.22
CA SER A 29 -0.82 9.96 -20.60
C SER A 29 -0.24 10.70 -19.39
N GLU A 30 -0.37 12.02 -19.33
CA GLU A 30 0.19 12.83 -18.23
C GLU A 30 -0.66 12.72 -16.96
N SER A 31 -2.00 12.68 -17.06
CA SER A 31 -2.87 12.56 -15.87
C SER A 31 -2.83 11.17 -15.22
N LEU A 32 -2.55 10.11 -15.99
CA LEU A 32 -2.46 8.74 -15.46
C LEU A 32 -1.16 8.48 -14.70
N ILE A 33 -0.08 9.15 -15.07
CA ILE A 33 1.22 9.00 -14.40
C ILE A 33 1.20 9.74 -13.06
N GLU A 34 0.56 10.92 -12.99
CA GLU A 34 0.46 11.67 -11.73
C GLU A 34 -0.44 10.97 -10.70
N SER A 35 -1.58 10.40 -11.12
CA SER A 35 -2.47 9.67 -10.21
C SER A 35 -1.84 8.38 -9.68
N THR A 36 -1.22 7.57 -10.56
CA THR A 36 -0.62 6.29 -10.17
C THR A 36 0.65 6.44 -9.32
N VAL A 37 1.44 7.48 -9.53
CA VAL A 37 2.62 7.77 -8.71
C VAL A 37 2.20 8.27 -7.33
N ASN A 38 1.20 9.17 -7.25
CA ASN A 38 0.70 9.69 -5.98
C ASN A 38 -0.04 8.62 -5.15
N GLU A 39 -0.81 7.74 -5.79
CA GLU A 39 -1.41 6.56 -5.14
C GLU A 39 -0.35 5.62 -4.57
N LYS A 40 0.73 5.38 -5.32
CA LYS A 40 1.80 4.48 -4.88
C LYS A 40 2.62 5.08 -3.73
N SER A 41 2.89 6.39 -3.74
CA SER A 41 3.57 7.03 -2.60
C SER A 41 2.70 7.09 -1.35
N SER A 42 1.42 7.49 -1.50
CA SER A 42 0.50 7.62 -0.35
C SER A 42 0.17 6.28 0.31
N TYR A 43 0.10 5.19 -0.47
CA TYR A 43 -0.14 3.87 0.11
C TYR A 43 1.07 3.34 0.90
N GLU A 44 2.31 3.58 0.44
CA GLU A 44 3.51 3.23 1.20
C GLU A 44 3.64 4.01 2.51
N ASP A 45 3.11 5.25 2.55
CA ASP A 45 3.02 6.03 3.79
C ASP A 45 2.10 5.35 4.81
N LEU A 46 0.97 4.79 4.38
CA LEU A 46 0.10 3.99 5.26
C LEU A 46 0.81 2.73 5.77
N LEU A 47 1.49 1.99 4.90
CA LEU A 47 2.23 0.78 5.32
C LEU A 47 3.34 1.11 6.33
N THR A 48 4.01 2.24 6.13
CA THR A 48 5.03 2.74 7.05
C THR A 48 4.40 3.13 8.38
N LEU A 49 3.33 3.92 8.36
CA LEU A 49 2.59 4.32 9.55
C LEU A 49 2.06 3.10 10.32
N PHE A 50 1.53 2.10 9.61
CA PHE A 50 1.03 0.87 10.20
C PHE A 50 2.11 0.11 10.97
N LYS A 51 3.33 -0.01 10.42
CA LYS A 51 4.46 -0.64 11.12
C LYS A 51 4.81 0.11 12.41
N VAL A 52 4.83 1.45 12.34
CA VAL A 52 5.07 2.29 13.53
C VAL A 52 3.95 2.10 14.55
N TRP A 53 2.69 2.03 14.10
CA TRP A 53 1.52 1.78 14.93
C TRP A 53 1.59 0.40 15.62
N ARG A 54 1.99 -0.67 14.93
CA ARG A 54 2.19 -2.00 15.52
C ARG A 54 3.26 -2.00 16.63
N SER A 55 4.38 -1.33 16.40
CA SER A 55 5.41 -1.17 17.42
C SER A 55 4.96 -0.27 18.57
N PHE A 56 4.18 0.78 18.28
CA PHE A 56 3.66 1.67 19.30
C PHE A 56 2.62 0.97 20.17
N GLU A 57 1.64 0.28 19.60
CA GLU A 57 0.47 -0.25 20.32
C GLU A 57 0.88 -1.29 21.37
N SER A 58 1.90 -2.10 21.06
CA SER A 58 2.58 -2.95 22.04
C SER A 58 3.13 -2.14 23.22
N PRO A 59 2.57 -2.29 24.43
CA PRO A 59 3.01 -1.51 25.58
C PRO A 59 4.40 -1.94 26.06
N PRO A 60 5.15 -1.04 26.73
CA PRO A 60 6.35 -1.41 27.48
C PRO A 60 6.06 -2.51 28.50
N MET A 61 7.10 -3.25 28.90
CA MET A 61 6.97 -4.24 29.97
C MET A 61 7.20 -3.60 31.34
N MET A 62 6.38 -3.99 32.32
CA MET A 62 6.55 -3.70 33.73
C MET A 62 6.49 -5.01 34.51
N ASN A 63 7.58 -5.35 35.20
CA ASN A 63 7.70 -6.58 36.01
C ASN A 63 7.38 -7.88 35.24
N GLY A 64 7.72 -7.93 33.95
CA GLY A 64 7.51 -9.11 33.09
C GLY A 64 6.12 -9.19 32.44
N ALA A 65 5.25 -8.21 32.63
CA ALA A 65 3.95 -8.12 31.97
C ALA A 65 3.78 -6.78 31.22
N PRO A 66 2.94 -6.71 30.18
CA PRO A 66 2.51 -5.47 29.54
C PRO A 66 2.05 -4.38 30.54
N ASP A 67 2.61 -3.18 30.43
CA ASP A 67 2.28 -2.04 31.27
C ASP A 67 1.08 -1.25 30.72
N TYR A 68 -0.11 -1.56 31.25
CA TYR A 68 -1.35 -0.85 30.94
C TYR A 68 -1.73 0.21 31.98
N THR A 69 -0.76 0.72 32.74
CA THR A 69 -1.04 1.76 33.76
C THR A 69 -1.38 3.10 33.14
N GLN A 70 -2.19 3.89 33.84
CA GLN A 70 -2.55 5.24 33.44
C GLN A 70 -1.32 6.14 33.21
N ASP A 71 -0.28 6.00 34.02
CA ASP A 71 0.97 6.75 33.88
C ASP A 71 1.65 6.46 32.53
N THR A 72 1.69 5.19 32.13
CA THR A 72 2.27 4.78 30.85
C THR A 72 1.43 5.26 29.67
N PHE A 73 0.11 5.22 29.76
CA PHE A 73 -0.78 5.83 28.76
C PHE A 73 -0.57 7.35 28.66
N THR A 74 -0.52 8.05 29.79
CA THR A 74 -0.30 9.50 29.85
C THR A 74 1.02 9.90 29.17
N LYS A 75 2.09 9.15 29.44
CA LYS A 75 3.41 9.36 28.81
C LYS A 75 3.41 9.11 27.31
N ARG A 76 2.63 8.12 26.84
CA ARG A 76 2.56 7.72 25.42
C ARG A 76 1.53 8.52 24.62
N TRP A 77 0.66 9.27 25.29
CA TRP A 77 -0.41 10.04 24.66
C TRP A 77 0.07 11.02 23.57
N PRO A 78 1.15 11.81 23.76
CA PRO A 78 1.61 12.72 22.72
C PRO A 78 2.00 11.99 21.43
N LEU A 79 2.68 10.83 21.57
CA LEU A 79 3.07 10.01 20.42
C LEU A 79 1.86 9.39 19.72
N PHE A 80 0.86 8.92 20.48
CA PHE A 80 -0.41 8.48 19.90
C PHE A 80 -1.09 9.57 19.07
N LYS A 81 -1.19 10.79 19.63
CA LYS A 81 -1.79 11.93 18.93
C LYS A 81 -1.04 12.26 17.63
N ASP A 82 0.28 12.15 17.62
CA ASP A 82 1.08 12.31 16.40
C ASP A 82 0.82 11.22 15.36
N LEU A 83 0.68 9.96 15.77
CA LEU A 83 0.34 8.86 14.85
C LEU A 83 -1.06 9.05 14.26
N ARG A 84 -2.05 9.41 15.07
CA ARG A 84 -3.41 9.70 14.62
C ARG A 84 -3.45 10.87 13.65
N ARG A 85 -2.68 11.93 13.93
CA ARG A 85 -2.53 13.07 13.02
C ARG A 85 -1.94 12.65 11.68
N LYS A 86 -0.87 11.85 11.67
CA LYS A 86 -0.27 11.34 10.42
C LYS A 86 -1.25 10.48 9.62
N LEU A 87 -2.09 9.67 10.28
CA LEU A 87 -3.09 8.84 9.60
C LEU A 87 -4.10 9.70 8.82
N ILE A 88 -4.62 10.76 9.43
CA ILE A 88 -5.64 11.62 8.82
C ILE A 88 -5.08 12.55 7.73
N GLU A 89 -3.75 12.74 7.69
CA GLU A 89 -3.06 13.51 6.65
C GLU A 89 -2.87 12.72 5.35
N ILE A 90 -3.04 11.39 5.38
CA ILE A 90 -2.93 10.55 4.18
C ILE A 90 -4.14 10.80 3.26
N ASP A 91 -3.88 11.30 2.05
CA ASP A 91 -4.90 11.44 1.01
C ASP A 91 -5.26 10.07 0.42
N THR A 92 -6.55 9.73 0.50
CA THR A 92 -7.10 8.45 0.02
C THR A 92 -8.01 8.60 -1.19
N ALA A 93 -8.12 9.81 -1.78
CA ALA A 93 -9.10 10.12 -2.82
C ALA A 93 -9.02 9.20 -4.04
N ASN A 94 -7.79 8.85 -4.46
CA ASN A 94 -7.55 8.03 -5.65
C ASN A 94 -7.32 6.55 -5.35
N TRP A 95 -7.52 6.11 -4.11
CA TRP A 95 -7.22 4.74 -3.73
C TRP A 95 -8.25 3.73 -4.23
N THR A 96 -7.76 2.53 -4.56
CA THR A 96 -8.62 1.37 -4.77
C THR A 96 -9.43 1.08 -3.50
N ILE A 97 -10.56 0.37 -3.64
CA ILE A 97 -11.41 0.00 -2.50
C ILE A 97 -10.62 -0.79 -1.43
N PRO A 98 -9.80 -1.82 -1.78
CA PRO A 98 -9.02 -2.54 -0.78
C PRO A 98 -8.07 -1.64 0.02
N GLN A 99 -7.35 -0.73 -0.64
CA GLN A 99 -6.45 0.19 0.06
C GLN A 99 -7.23 1.10 1.02
N ARG A 100 -8.42 1.60 0.63
CA ARG A 100 -9.26 2.40 1.53
C ARG A 100 -9.76 1.61 2.73
N VAL A 101 -10.04 0.32 2.55
CA VAL A 101 -10.39 -0.58 3.65
C VAL A 101 -9.21 -0.74 4.61
N ASP A 102 -7.98 -0.87 4.10
CA ASP A 102 -6.78 -0.95 4.94
C ASP A 102 -6.59 0.32 5.78
N TRP A 103 -6.75 1.51 5.19
CA TRP A 103 -6.73 2.77 5.95
C TRP A 103 -7.81 2.82 7.03
N MET A 104 -9.05 2.41 6.69
CA MET A 104 -10.18 2.41 7.61
C MET A 104 -9.95 1.46 8.79
N LEU A 105 -9.29 0.33 8.56
CA LEU A 105 -8.92 -0.61 9.62
C LEU A 105 -7.96 0.02 10.62
N VAL A 106 -6.90 0.68 10.13
CA VAL A 106 -5.95 1.41 11.00
C VAL A 106 -6.65 2.52 11.76
N TRP A 107 -7.57 3.23 11.11
CA TRP A 107 -8.37 4.28 11.76
C TRP A 107 -9.26 3.72 12.89
N ALA A 108 -9.93 2.60 12.65
CA ALA A 108 -10.77 1.94 13.65
C ALA A 108 -9.93 1.45 14.86
N GLU A 109 -8.76 0.87 14.61
CA GLU A 109 -7.85 0.44 15.67
C GLU A 109 -7.36 1.63 16.51
N MET A 110 -6.96 2.75 15.89
CA MET A 110 -6.55 3.95 16.62
C MET A 110 -7.70 4.56 17.44
N ASN A 111 -8.94 4.49 16.95
CA ASN A 111 -10.10 4.90 17.73
C ASN A 111 -10.41 3.95 18.88
N GLY A 112 -9.98 2.69 18.83
CA GLY A 112 -10.07 1.75 19.96
C GLY A 112 -9.04 1.98 21.05
N TYR A 113 -7.99 2.76 20.77
CA TYR A 113 -6.95 3.14 21.74
C TYR A 113 -7.26 4.45 22.49
N ASP A 114 -8.06 5.34 21.88
CA ASP A 114 -8.53 6.64 22.45
C ASP A 114 -9.59 6.41 23.53
#